data_AF-A0AAU9E575-F1
#
_entry.id   AF-A0AAU9E575-F1
#
_cell.length_a   1.000
_cell.length_b   1.000
_cell.length_c   1.000
_cell.angle_alpha   90.00
_cell.angle_beta   90.00
_cell.angle_gamma   90.00
#
_symmetry.space_group_name_H-M   'P 1'
#
loop_
_entity.id
_entity.type
_entity.pdbx_description
1 polymer ?
#
loop_
_entity_poly.entity_id
_entity_poly.type
_entity_poly.pdbx_seq_one_letter_code
_entity_poly.pdbx_strand_id
1 'polypeptide(L)'
;MELKTALITGMLIDIDFFEDGKNSKFKTIVDRQVINGTFTVFTPMHKGKYYVPRISDKVKITFLFNDTEKDFKKPYSFTASIIDRKKSKKSSYLVLKVISKVTNAQRRQSFRLSVVNSIEFEHNIKKGELLTKDISSTGMKCILPYQIKAKEEMKIFFPYKNTIIEIYAHVVDSFQIKDSISKYEARLKFIDTNEATISKISNFLLSKQAEEIRSNLDSKGYSELYKLLNFEDEKRREDDINIRMVNYLAFFSWFIFFIILLFFFKARPKIPYGVQLFFNMYYGSVWNLTSLNIALVLSILQFSLTAYGLSINSTRMKRASDRYSISLIINLILSIVFFIIYSVIIRIIQ
;
A
#
# COMPACT_ATOMS: atom_id res chain seq x y z
N MET A 1 -7.98 -12.75 27.65
CA MET A 1 -9.29 -12.07 27.65
C MET A 1 -10.24 -12.85 28.54
N GLU A 2 -10.73 -12.23 29.60
CA GLU A 2 -11.70 -12.87 30.49
C GLU A 2 -13.10 -12.84 29.89
N LEU A 3 -13.76 -14.00 29.84
CA LEU A 3 -15.07 -14.14 29.22
C LEU A 3 -16.17 -13.37 29.96
N LYS A 4 -15.98 -13.17 31.27
CA LYS A 4 -16.91 -12.45 32.15
C LYS A 4 -17.04 -10.98 31.78
N THR A 5 -15.94 -10.33 31.40
CA THR A 5 -15.94 -8.95 30.92
C THR A 5 -16.35 -8.84 29.46
N ALA A 6 -16.15 -9.92 28.69
CA ALA A 6 -16.42 -9.99 27.26
C ALA A 6 -17.90 -10.11 26.88
N LEU A 7 -18.64 -10.99 27.57
CA LEU A 7 -20.03 -11.31 27.27
C LEU A 7 -20.95 -10.63 28.29
N ILE A 8 -21.46 -9.46 27.91
CA ILE A 8 -22.42 -8.70 28.70
C ILE A 8 -23.86 -9.09 28.34
N THR A 9 -24.77 -9.01 29.31
CA THR A 9 -26.21 -9.13 29.07
C THR A 9 -26.67 -8.12 28.00
N GLY A 10 -27.55 -8.55 27.10
CA GLY A 10 -28.04 -7.77 25.97
C GLY A 10 -27.15 -7.81 24.73
N MET A 11 -25.96 -8.42 24.82
CA MET A 11 -25.05 -8.54 23.68
C MET A 11 -25.62 -9.46 22.60
N LEU A 12 -25.63 -8.98 21.36
CA LEU A 12 -25.95 -9.79 20.18
C LEU A 12 -24.76 -10.67 19.80
N ILE A 13 -25.01 -11.97 19.65
CA ILE A 13 -24.00 -12.97 19.29
C ILE A 13 -24.49 -13.83 18.12
N ASP A 14 -23.54 -14.35 17.35
CA ASP A 14 -23.78 -15.40 16.36
C ASP A 14 -23.54 -16.76 17.03
N ILE A 15 -24.46 -17.71 16.83
CA ILE A 15 -24.36 -19.10 17.27
C ILE A 15 -24.42 -20.03 16.06
N ASP A 16 -23.37 -20.82 15.86
CA ASP A 16 -23.22 -21.79 14.78
C ASP A 16 -23.44 -23.20 15.39
N PHE A 17 -24.49 -23.89 14.96
CA PHE A 17 -24.81 -25.28 15.33
C PHE A 17 -24.26 -26.26 14.30
N PHE A 18 -23.61 -27.32 14.76
CA PHE A 18 -23.07 -28.39 13.93
C PHE A 18 -23.92 -29.65 14.13
N GLU A 19 -24.87 -29.90 13.22
CA GLU A 19 -25.79 -31.04 13.30
C GLU A 19 -25.69 -31.83 11.98
N ASP A 20 -25.32 -33.13 12.06
CA ASP A 20 -25.26 -34.05 10.92
C ASP A 20 -24.51 -33.50 9.69
N GLY A 21 -23.40 -32.81 9.91
CA GLY A 21 -22.58 -32.19 8.85
C GLY A 21 -23.16 -30.91 8.25
N LYS A 22 -24.34 -30.46 8.67
CA LYS A 22 -24.92 -29.16 8.32
C LYS A 22 -24.58 -28.12 9.38
N ASN A 23 -24.13 -26.96 8.93
CA ASN A 23 -23.87 -25.81 9.79
C ASN A 23 -25.05 -24.83 9.71
N SER A 24 -25.79 -24.69 10.81
CA SER A 24 -26.90 -23.74 10.91
C SER A 24 -26.48 -22.56 11.77
N LYS A 25 -26.53 -21.36 11.17
CA LYS A 25 -26.10 -20.12 11.82
C LYS A 25 -27.30 -19.27 12.22
N PHE A 26 -27.33 -18.84 13.48
CA PHE A 26 -28.37 -17.95 14.00
C PHE A 26 -27.78 -16.78 14.77
N LYS A 27 -28.60 -15.74 14.95
CA LYS A 27 -28.32 -14.63 15.86
C LYS A 27 -29.15 -14.79 17.12
N THR A 28 -28.55 -14.54 18.27
CA THR A 28 -29.24 -14.53 19.57
C THR A 28 -28.64 -13.47 20.49
N ILE A 29 -29.26 -13.27 21.65
CA ILE A 29 -28.89 -12.28 22.65
C ILE A 29 -28.48 -13.01 23.93
N VAL A 30 -27.43 -12.52 24.58
CA VAL A 30 -27.00 -12.96 25.92
C VAL A 30 -28.00 -12.47 26.96
N ASP A 31 -28.57 -13.40 27.71
CA ASP A 31 -29.53 -13.12 28.79
C ASP A 31 -28.80 -12.90 30.12
N ARG A 32 -27.99 -13.86 30.56
CA ARG A 32 -27.15 -13.73 31.76
C ARG A 32 -25.68 -13.87 31.43
N GLN A 33 -24.88 -13.03 32.10
CA GLN A 33 -23.42 -13.05 32.03
C GLN A 33 -22.82 -14.38 32.50
N VAL A 34 -21.55 -14.57 32.17
CA VAL A 34 -20.80 -15.80 32.49
C VAL A 34 -20.54 -15.91 33.99
N ILE A 35 -21.10 -16.95 34.61
CA ILE A 35 -20.85 -17.36 36.00
C ILE A 35 -20.28 -18.77 35.96
N ASN A 36 -19.06 -18.97 36.49
CA ASN A 36 -18.37 -20.27 36.49
C ASN A 36 -18.27 -20.94 35.11
N GLY A 37 -18.06 -20.13 34.06
CA GLY A 37 -17.98 -20.62 32.67
C GLY A 37 -19.34 -21.01 32.06
N THR A 38 -20.45 -20.75 32.75
CA THR A 38 -21.80 -20.97 32.24
C THR A 38 -22.53 -19.65 32.00
N PHE A 39 -23.32 -19.56 30.94
CA PHE A 39 -24.11 -18.38 30.59
C PHE A 39 -25.41 -18.78 29.91
N THR A 40 -26.37 -17.86 29.83
CA THR A 40 -27.66 -18.10 29.17
C THR A 40 -27.84 -17.20 27.97
N VAL A 41 -28.46 -17.74 26.93
CA VAL A 41 -28.83 -17.01 25.71
C VAL A 41 -30.28 -17.32 25.38
N PHE A 42 -30.94 -16.43 24.66
CA PHE A 42 -32.27 -16.74 24.12
C PHE A 42 -32.17 -17.89 23.11
N THR A 43 -33.15 -18.78 23.11
CA THR A 43 -33.23 -19.84 22.12
C THR A 43 -33.46 -19.20 20.73
N PRO A 44 -32.59 -19.44 19.74
CA PRO A 44 -32.72 -18.81 18.43
C PRO A 44 -34.05 -19.17 17.76
N MET A 45 -34.58 -18.25 16.94
CA MET A 45 -35.80 -18.48 16.17
C MET A 45 -35.51 -18.60 14.68
N HIS A 46 -36.13 -19.58 14.03
CA HIS A 46 -36.10 -19.77 12.59
C HIS A 46 -37.53 -19.93 12.07
N LYS A 47 -37.94 -19.06 11.13
CA LYS A 47 -39.28 -19.07 10.53
C LYS A 47 -40.41 -19.10 11.59
N GLY A 48 -40.29 -18.27 12.62
CA GLY A 48 -41.28 -18.14 13.69
C GLY A 48 -41.28 -19.27 14.74
N LYS A 49 -40.42 -20.28 14.62
CA LYS A 49 -40.30 -21.38 15.58
C LYS A 49 -38.95 -21.33 16.31
N TYR A 50 -38.92 -21.74 17.57
CA TYR A 50 -37.67 -21.93 18.29
C TYR A 50 -36.86 -23.06 17.66
N TYR A 51 -35.56 -22.83 17.46
CA TYR A 51 -34.61 -23.89 17.11
C TYR A 51 -34.29 -24.68 18.38
N VAL A 52 -34.51 -26.00 18.36
CA VAL A 52 -34.45 -26.85 19.55
C VAL A 52 -33.23 -27.79 19.44
N PRO A 53 -32.03 -27.35 19.83
CA PRO A 53 -30.84 -28.19 19.80
C PRO A 53 -30.90 -29.27 20.90
N ARG A 54 -30.07 -30.31 20.77
CA ARG A 54 -29.95 -31.38 21.77
C ARG A 54 -29.04 -30.92 22.91
N ILE A 55 -29.28 -31.50 24.10
CA ILE A 55 -28.36 -31.33 25.22
C ILE A 55 -27.05 -32.05 24.86
N SER A 56 -25.93 -31.46 25.25
CA SER A 56 -24.55 -31.83 24.92
C SER A 56 -24.06 -31.40 23.54
N ASP A 57 -24.91 -30.86 22.67
CA ASP A 57 -24.47 -30.33 21.37
C ASP A 57 -23.40 -29.26 21.56
N LYS A 58 -22.39 -29.30 20.69
CA LYS A 58 -21.32 -28.30 20.64
C LYS A 58 -21.74 -27.20 19.67
N VAL A 59 -21.59 -25.97 20.13
CA VAL A 59 -21.90 -24.77 19.35
C VAL A 59 -20.68 -23.87 19.30
N LYS A 60 -20.46 -23.20 18.17
CA LYS A 60 -19.45 -22.14 18.07
C LYS A 60 -20.14 -20.80 18.25
N ILE A 61 -19.68 -20.06 19.23
CA ILE A 61 -20.17 -18.72 19.54
C ILE A 61 -19.21 -17.72 18.91
N THR A 62 -19.74 -16.71 18.22
CA THR A 62 -18.96 -15.59 17.69
C THR A 62 -19.59 -14.27 18.12
N PHE A 63 -18.78 -13.35 18.61
CA PHE A 63 -19.24 -12.06 19.13
C PHE A 63 -18.25 -10.94 18.82
N LEU A 64 -18.70 -9.69 18.89
CA LEU A 64 -17.90 -8.49 18.61
C LEU A 64 -17.58 -7.76 19.91
N PHE A 65 -16.32 -7.64 20.28
CA PHE A 65 -15.90 -7.01 21.53
C PHE A 65 -15.02 -5.78 21.28
N ASN A 66 -15.27 -4.70 22.04
CA ASN A 66 -14.42 -3.50 22.05
C ASN A 66 -13.21 -3.75 22.94
N ASP A 67 -12.02 -3.73 22.35
CA ASP A 67 -10.78 -3.77 23.08
C ASP A 67 -10.49 -2.35 23.60
N THR A 68 -10.31 -2.17 24.90
CA THR A 68 -10.39 -0.87 25.60
C THR A 68 -9.37 0.18 25.14
N GLU A 69 -8.38 -0.17 24.32
CA GLU A 69 -7.37 0.76 23.80
C GLU A 69 -7.63 1.24 22.37
N LYS A 70 -8.54 0.60 21.63
CA LYS A 70 -8.73 0.86 20.20
C LYS A 70 -10.21 0.70 19.91
N ASP A 71 -10.93 1.78 19.59
CA ASP A 71 -12.38 1.87 19.30
C ASP A 71 -12.94 0.91 18.22
N PHE A 72 -12.16 -0.09 17.81
CA PHE A 72 -12.53 -1.12 16.84
C PHE A 72 -13.04 -2.38 17.53
N LYS A 73 -14.29 -2.75 17.19
CA LYS A 73 -14.89 -4.05 17.53
C LYS A 73 -14.13 -5.19 16.85
N LYS A 74 -13.45 -6.03 17.63
CA LYS A 74 -12.79 -7.25 17.13
C LYS A 74 -13.72 -8.46 17.26
N PRO A 75 -13.78 -9.35 16.25
CA PRO A 75 -14.52 -10.59 16.35
C PRO A 75 -13.76 -11.62 17.18
N TYR A 76 -14.45 -12.23 18.15
CA TYR A 76 -13.93 -13.33 18.94
C TYR A 76 -14.84 -14.55 18.80
N SER A 77 -14.26 -15.75 18.94
CA SER A 77 -15.04 -16.98 18.97
C SER A 77 -14.53 -17.96 20.01
N PHE A 78 -15.44 -18.80 20.50
CA PHE A 78 -15.14 -19.95 21.33
C PHE A 78 -16.20 -21.03 21.09
N THR A 79 -15.98 -22.21 21.65
CA THR A 79 -16.90 -23.34 21.61
C THR A 79 -17.56 -23.51 22.97
N ALA A 80 -18.87 -23.72 22.97
CA ALA A 80 -19.64 -24.06 24.15
C ALA A 80 -20.42 -25.35 23.93
N SER A 81 -20.79 -26.02 25.02
CA SER A 81 -21.72 -27.15 25.01
C SER A 81 -23.04 -26.73 25.66
N ILE A 82 -24.15 -27.19 25.10
CA ILE A 82 -25.49 -26.95 25.62
C ILE A 82 -25.72 -27.89 26.80
N ILE A 83 -25.84 -27.35 28.01
CA ILE A 83 -26.01 -28.17 29.21
C ILE A 83 -27.46 -28.29 29.66
N ASP A 84 -28.29 -27.30 29.34
CA ASP A 84 -29.69 -27.26 29.76
C ASP A 84 -30.52 -26.33 28.86
N ARG A 85 -31.84 -26.48 28.88
CA ARG A 85 -32.82 -25.66 28.16
C ARG A 85 -33.89 -25.21 29.14
N LYS A 86 -34.00 -23.91 29.36
CA LYS A 86 -34.96 -23.35 30.31
C LYS A 86 -36.11 -22.70 29.58
N LYS A 87 -37.32 -22.89 30.09
CA LYS A 87 -38.52 -22.22 29.59
C LYS A 87 -39.11 -21.36 30.69
N SER A 88 -39.24 -20.07 30.43
CA SER A 88 -40.07 -19.16 31.21
C SER A 88 -41.42 -19.00 30.52
N LYS A 89 -42.43 -18.46 31.21
CA LYS A 89 -43.79 -18.27 30.70
C LYS A 89 -43.85 -17.57 29.33
N LYS A 90 -42.86 -16.73 28.99
CA LYS A 90 -42.81 -15.94 27.74
C LYS A 90 -41.58 -16.17 26.87
N SER A 91 -40.58 -16.94 27.31
CA SER A 91 -39.28 -17.02 26.62
C SER A 91 -38.60 -18.38 26.81
N SER A 92 -37.82 -18.80 25.82
CA SER A 92 -36.99 -20.00 25.85
C SER A 92 -35.52 -19.61 25.87
N TYR A 93 -34.73 -20.32 26.66
CA TYR A 93 -33.31 -20.05 26.88
C TYR A 93 -32.47 -21.33 26.72
N LEU A 94 -31.27 -21.16 26.19
CA LEU A 94 -30.22 -22.17 26.19
C LEU A 94 -29.22 -21.85 27.29
N VAL A 95 -28.88 -22.84 28.12
CA VAL A 95 -27.81 -22.75 29.10
C VAL A 95 -26.57 -23.37 28.48
N LEU A 96 -25.51 -22.58 28.36
CA LEU A 96 -24.28 -22.92 27.66
C LEU A 96 -23.11 -22.97 28.65
N LYS A 97 -22.25 -23.98 28.50
CA LYS A 97 -20.97 -24.09 29.22
C LYS A 97 -19.82 -23.92 28.25
N VAL A 98 -18.92 -22.97 28.52
CA VAL A 98 -17.71 -22.75 27.72
C VAL A 98 -16.79 -23.97 27.84
N ILE A 99 -16.35 -24.51 26.70
CA ILE A 99 -15.46 -25.69 26.65
C ILE A 99 -14.11 -25.42 25.98
N SER A 100 -13.94 -24.28 25.31
CA SER A 100 -12.66 -23.90 24.71
C SER A 100 -12.25 -22.46 25.04
N LYS A 101 -10.96 -22.16 24.85
CA LYS A 101 -10.41 -20.82 25.04
C LYS A 101 -10.97 -19.87 23.97
N VAL A 102 -11.14 -18.61 24.34
CA VAL A 102 -11.54 -17.56 23.40
C VAL A 102 -10.39 -17.27 22.44
N THR A 103 -10.66 -17.36 21.15
CA THR A 103 -9.71 -17.03 20.08
C THR A 103 -10.22 -15.85 19.27
N ASN A 104 -9.30 -15.06 18.73
CA ASN A 104 -9.65 -14.04 17.75
C ASN A 104 -10.20 -14.72 16.48
N ALA A 105 -11.42 -14.38 16.10
CA ALA A 105 -12.11 -14.96 14.95
C ALA A 105 -11.93 -14.04 13.74
N GLN A 106 -10.68 -13.76 13.36
CA GLN A 106 -10.38 -12.95 12.18
C GLN A 106 -10.79 -13.72 10.91
N ARG A 107 -12.03 -13.49 10.47
CA ARG A 107 -12.61 -14.13 9.27
C ARG A 107 -12.21 -13.43 7.97
N ARG A 108 -11.68 -12.20 8.06
CA ARG A 108 -11.30 -11.39 6.89
C ARG A 108 -9.80 -11.47 6.68
N GLN A 109 -9.40 -11.98 5.51
CA GLN A 109 -8.02 -11.98 5.05
C GLN A 109 -7.57 -10.62 4.52
N SER A 110 -8.53 -9.76 4.14
CA SER A 110 -8.29 -8.44 3.55
C SER A 110 -9.00 -7.32 4.32
N PHE A 111 -8.34 -6.16 4.38
CA PHE A 111 -8.91 -4.92 4.88
C PHE A 111 -10.07 -4.45 3.98
N ARG A 112 -11.07 -3.80 4.56
CA ARG A 112 -12.23 -3.22 3.86
C ARG A 112 -12.34 -1.75 4.21
N LEU A 113 -12.44 -0.91 3.19
CA LEU A 113 -12.74 0.51 3.34
C LEU A 113 -14.20 0.77 2.97
N SER A 114 -14.92 1.48 3.82
CA SER A 114 -16.27 1.95 3.52
C SER A 114 -16.17 3.23 2.71
N VAL A 115 -16.30 3.14 1.38
CA VAL A 115 -16.17 4.28 0.48
C VAL A 115 -17.30 4.25 -0.55
N VAL A 116 -17.86 5.43 -0.83
CA VAL A 116 -18.91 5.62 -1.83
C VAL A 116 -18.32 6.32 -3.05
N ASN A 117 -17.96 5.52 -4.05
CA ASN A 117 -17.49 5.97 -5.36
C ASN A 117 -18.39 5.39 -6.46
N SER A 118 -18.63 6.17 -7.51
CA SER A 118 -19.18 5.65 -8.77
C SER A 118 -18.08 4.96 -9.56
N ILE A 119 -18.35 3.74 -10.04
CA ILE A 119 -17.43 2.93 -10.82
C ILE A 119 -18.20 2.36 -12.02
N GLU A 120 -17.59 2.38 -13.20
CA GLU A 120 -18.16 1.78 -14.39
C GLU A 120 -18.06 0.24 -14.34
N PHE A 121 -19.06 -0.43 -14.88
CA PHE A 121 -19.05 -1.88 -15.03
C PHE A 121 -19.69 -2.33 -16.35
N GLU A 122 -19.39 -3.56 -16.75
CA GLU A 122 -19.98 -4.24 -17.90
C GLU A 122 -20.46 -5.64 -17.51
N HIS A 123 -21.70 -5.96 -17.87
CA HIS A 123 -22.32 -7.26 -17.65
C HIS A 123 -23.21 -7.63 -18.84
N ASN A 124 -22.96 -8.77 -19.49
CA ASN A 124 -23.66 -9.23 -20.69
C ASN A 124 -23.82 -8.12 -21.74
N ILE A 125 -22.73 -7.42 -22.08
CA ILE A 125 -22.66 -6.32 -23.06
C ILE A 125 -23.30 -4.99 -22.58
N LYS A 126 -24.06 -5.01 -21.48
CA LYS A 126 -24.62 -3.79 -20.88
C LYS A 126 -23.57 -3.10 -20.03
N LYS A 127 -23.26 -1.84 -20.37
CA LYS A 127 -22.46 -0.95 -19.54
C LYS A 127 -23.35 -0.15 -18.60
N GLY A 128 -22.82 0.18 -17.42
CA GLY A 128 -23.50 1.01 -16.45
C GLY A 128 -22.57 1.47 -15.34
N GLU A 129 -23.13 2.21 -14.38
CA GLU A 129 -22.41 2.65 -13.19
C GLU A 129 -22.95 1.93 -11.95
N LEU A 130 -22.03 1.57 -11.06
CA LEU A 130 -22.33 1.06 -9.73
C LEU A 130 -21.82 2.03 -8.67
N LEU A 131 -22.51 2.07 -7.53
CA LEU A 131 -22.05 2.84 -6.36
C LEU A 131 -21.46 1.88 -5.35
N THR A 132 -20.20 2.09 -4.98
CA THR A 132 -19.56 1.28 -3.94
C THR A 132 -20.10 1.63 -2.55
N LYS A 133 -20.13 0.64 -1.66
CA LYS A 133 -20.43 0.79 -0.22
C LYS A 133 -19.22 0.40 0.61
N ASP A 134 -18.63 -0.74 0.28
CA ASP A 134 -17.35 -1.18 0.84
C ASP A 134 -16.49 -1.84 -0.24
N ILE A 135 -15.17 -1.69 -0.14
CA ILE A 135 -14.21 -2.27 -1.08
C ILE A 135 -13.07 -2.93 -0.29
N SER A 136 -12.63 -4.10 -0.73
CA SER A 136 -11.42 -4.80 -0.30
C SER A 136 -10.57 -5.19 -1.49
N SER A 137 -9.36 -5.70 -1.23
CA SER A 137 -8.49 -6.27 -2.25
C SER A 137 -9.05 -7.52 -2.95
N THR A 138 -10.05 -8.18 -2.35
CA THR A 138 -10.61 -9.47 -2.83
C THR A 138 -12.07 -9.37 -3.30
N GLY A 139 -12.71 -8.20 -3.18
CA GLY A 139 -14.12 -8.05 -3.49
C GLY A 139 -14.69 -6.73 -3.00
N MET A 140 -15.96 -6.49 -3.28
CA MET A 140 -16.65 -5.25 -2.91
C MET A 140 -18.13 -5.49 -2.63
N LYS A 141 -18.74 -4.52 -1.95
CA LYS A 141 -20.18 -4.38 -1.81
C LYS A 141 -20.61 -3.13 -2.56
N CYS A 142 -21.65 -3.23 -3.37
CA CYS A 142 -22.09 -2.12 -4.23
C CYS A 142 -23.62 -2.06 -4.37
N ILE A 143 -24.08 -0.97 -4.97
CA ILE A 143 -25.44 -0.76 -5.43
C ILE A 143 -25.43 -0.82 -6.96
N LEU A 144 -26.26 -1.68 -7.52
CA LEU A 144 -26.48 -1.86 -8.95
C LEU A 144 -27.84 -1.28 -9.37
N PRO A 145 -27.96 -0.81 -10.63
CA PRO A 145 -29.21 -0.30 -11.20
C PRO A 145 -30.21 -1.41 -11.60
N TYR A 146 -29.78 -2.67 -11.60
CA TYR A 146 -30.64 -3.83 -11.88
C TYR A 146 -30.09 -5.07 -11.18
N GLN A 147 -30.93 -6.11 -11.05
CA GLN A 147 -30.54 -7.35 -10.41
C GLN A 147 -29.64 -8.18 -11.33
N ILE A 148 -28.50 -8.64 -10.79
CA ILE A 148 -27.61 -9.62 -11.41
C ILE A 148 -27.67 -10.88 -10.54
N LYS A 149 -27.81 -12.07 -11.13
CA LYS A 149 -28.00 -13.29 -10.35
C LYS A 149 -26.69 -13.73 -9.70
N ALA A 150 -26.79 -14.44 -8.58
CA ALA A 150 -25.62 -15.04 -7.96
C ALA A 150 -24.90 -15.98 -8.95
N LYS A 151 -23.58 -15.99 -8.89
CA LYS A 151 -22.61 -16.67 -9.78
C LYS A 151 -22.45 -16.09 -11.18
N GLU A 152 -23.24 -15.09 -11.59
CA GLU A 152 -22.96 -14.37 -12.83
C GLU A 152 -21.68 -13.52 -12.69
N GLU A 153 -20.98 -13.32 -13.79
CA GLU A 153 -19.71 -12.60 -13.85
C GLU A 153 -19.92 -11.20 -14.44
N MET A 154 -19.16 -10.24 -13.95
CA MET A 154 -19.15 -8.87 -14.46
C MET A 154 -17.72 -8.33 -14.49
N LYS A 155 -17.49 -7.39 -15.39
CA LYS A 155 -16.24 -6.65 -15.52
C LYS A 155 -16.39 -5.28 -14.86
N ILE A 156 -15.41 -4.89 -14.07
CA ILE A 156 -15.41 -3.64 -13.31
C ILE A 156 -14.21 -2.80 -13.75
N PHE A 157 -14.45 -1.52 -14.02
CA PHE A 157 -13.44 -0.58 -14.51
C PHE A 157 -13.01 0.33 -13.37
N PHE A 158 -12.01 -0.13 -12.61
CA PHE A 158 -11.60 0.50 -11.37
C PHE A 158 -10.62 1.66 -11.62
N PRO A 159 -10.92 2.90 -11.18
CA PRO A 159 -10.02 4.03 -11.40
C PRO A 159 -8.80 3.92 -10.48
N TYR A 160 -7.59 4.00 -11.05
CA TYR A 160 -6.34 4.02 -10.29
C TYR A 160 -5.36 5.02 -10.90
N LYS A 161 -5.10 6.10 -10.16
CA LYS A 161 -4.31 7.25 -10.64
C LYS A 161 -4.90 7.75 -11.97
N ASN A 162 -4.12 7.76 -13.04
CA ASN A 162 -4.55 8.18 -14.39
C ASN A 162 -4.83 6.98 -15.31
N THR A 163 -5.10 5.81 -14.74
CA THR A 163 -5.34 4.57 -15.50
C THR A 163 -6.59 3.87 -14.99
N ILE A 164 -7.20 3.05 -15.85
CA ILE A 164 -8.32 2.19 -15.50
C ILE A 164 -7.82 0.76 -15.39
N ILE A 165 -8.14 0.10 -14.28
CA ILE A 165 -7.83 -1.32 -14.06
C ILE A 165 -9.09 -2.11 -14.31
N GLU A 166 -9.00 -3.10 -15.17
CA GLU A 166 -10.09 -4.03 -15.43
C GLU A 166 -10.04 -5.19 -14.44
N ILE A 167 -11.15 -5.42 -13.73
CA ILE A 167 -11.27 -6.47 -12.72
C ILE A 167 -12.51 -7.31 -13.05
N TYR A 168 -12.33 -8.62 -13.17
CA TYR A 168 -13.43 -9.56 -13.28
C TYR A 168 -13.94 -9.94 -11.88
N ALA A 169 -15.25 -10.04 -11.73
CA ALA A 169 -15.87 -10.38 -10.45
C ALA A 169 -17.09 -11.26 -10.66
N HIS A 170 -17.31 -12.23 -9.76
CA HIS A 170 -18.60 -12.92 -9.69
C HIS A 170 -19.49 -12.30 -8.63
N VAL A 171 -20.78 -12.28 -8.91
CA VAL A 171 -21.81 -11.89 -7.95
C VAL A 171 -21.99 -13.01 -6.93
N VAL A 172 -21.66 -12.75 -5.68
CA VAL A 172 -21.89 -13.68 -4.58
C VAL A 172 -23.37 -13.71 -4.21
N ASP A 173 -23.99 -12.54 -4.13
CA ASP A 173 -25.41 -12.36 -3.80
C ASP A 173 -25.91 -10.99 -4.27
N SER A 174 -27.20 -10.87 -4.56
CA SER A 174 -27.84 -9.62 -5.00
C SER A 174 -29.31 -9.56 -4.58
N PHE A 175 -29.67 -8.52 -3.84
CA PHE A 175 -31.02 -8.35 -3.30
C PHE A 175 -31.53 -6.92 -3.46
N GLN A 176 -32.84 -6.79 -3.66
CA GLN A 176 -33.49 -5.49 -3.78
C GLN A 176 -33.42 -4.73 -2.45
N ILE A 177 -33.14 -3.42 -2.52
CA ILE A 177 -33.15 -2.55 -1.35
C ILE A 177 -34.60 -2.29 -0.95
N LYS A 178 -34.95 -2.44 0.34
CA LYS A 178 -36.34 -2.33 0.83
C LYS A 178 -37.05 -1.04 0.40
N ASP A 179 -36.32 0.07 0.31
CA ASP A 179 -36.87 1.39 0.02
C ASP A 179 -36.65 1.83 -1.44
N SER A 180 -36.24 0.91 -2.33
CA SER A 180 -36.00 1.25 -3.73
C SER A 180 -36.36 0.12 -4.68
N ILE A 181 -37.26 0.42 -5.62
CA ILE A 181 -37.73 -0.54 -6.61
C ILE A 181 -36.64 -0.82 -7.66
N SER A 182 -35.77 0.15 -7.94
CA SER A 182 -34.78 0.10 -9.02
C SER A 182 -33.33 -0.09 -8.57
N LYS A 183 -33.08 -0.30 -7.27
CA LYS A 183 -31.71 -0.45 -6.74
C LYS A 183 -31.52 -1.78 -6.05
N TYR A 184 -30.40 -2.42 -6.35
CA TYR A 184 -30.05 -3.73 -5.85
C TYR A 184 -28.72 -3.64 -5.12
N GLU A 185 -28.66 -4.16 -3.90
CA GLU A 185 -27.40 -4.32 -3.18
C GLU A 185 -26.76 -5.64 -3.59
N ALA A 186 -25.54 -5.58 -4.11
CA ALA A 186 -24.79 -6.75 -4.54
C ALA A 186 -23.48 -6.89 -3.76
N ARG A 187 -23.06 -8.15 -3.60
CA ARG A 187 -21.75 -8.52 -3.08
C ARG A 187 -20.96 -9.18 -4.19
N LEU A 188 -19.80 -8.62 -4.50
CA LEU A 188 -18.93 -9.06 -5.58
C LEU A 188 -17.66 -9.64 -4.99
N LYS A 189 -17.17 -10.74 -5.58
CA LYS A 189 -15.85 -11.31 -5.27
C LYS A 189 -15.02 -11.32 -6.54
N PHE A 190 -13.80 -10.79 -6.46
CA PHE A 190 -12.91 -10.66 -7.61
C PHE A 190 -12.39 -12.04 -8.03
N ILE A 191 -12.23 -12.22 -9.34
CA ILE A 191 -11.77 -13.44 -10.00
C ILE A 191 -10.34 -13.23 -10.48
N ASP A 192 -9.47 -14.22 -10.24
CA ASP A 192 -8.11 -14.34 -10.78
C ASP A 192 -7.28 -13.05 -10.78
N THR A 193 -7.37 -12.31 -9.67
CA THR A 193 -6.58 -11.09 -9.51
C THR A 193 -5.12 -11.47 -9.28
N ASN A 194 -4.27 -11.15 -10.25
CA ASN A 194 -2.82 -11.27 -10.08
C ASN A 194 -2.34 -10.38 -8.91
N GLU A 195 -1.18 -10.71 -8.33
CA GLU A 195 -0.63 -9.96 -7.19
C GLU A 195 -0.44 -8.47 -7.50
N ALA A 196 -0.11 -8.13 -8.76
CA ALA A 196 0.03 -6.75 -9.21
C ALA A 196 -1.28 -5.96 -9.13
N THR A 197 -2.41 -6.55 -9.52
CA THR A 197 -3.75 -5.96 -9.46
C THR A 197 -4.22 -5.86 -8.01
N ILE A 198 -3.97 -6.90 -7.19
CA ILE A 198 -4.25 -6.86 -5.74
C ILE A 198 -3.49 -5.72 -5.07
N SER A 199 -2.21 -5.54 -5.40
CA SER A 199 -1.37 -4.45 -4.88
C SER A 199 -1.91 -3.09 -5.32
N LYS A 200 -2.30 -2.91 -6.59
CA LYS A 200 -2.92 -1.65 -7.07
C LYS A 200 -4.23 -1.32 -6.35
N ILE A 201 -5.12 -2.31 -6.15
CA ILE A 201 -6.37 -2.11 -5.40
C ILE A 201 -6.05 -1.77 -3.94
N SER A 202 -5.09 -2.45 -3.32
CA SER A 202 -4.70 -2.18 -1.94
C SER A 202 -4.16 -0.75 -1.78
N ASN A 203 -3.29 -0.30 -2.69
CA ASN A 203 -2.77 1.06 -2.71
C ASN A 203 -3.87 2.09 -2.94
N PHE A 204 -4.85 1.80 -3.79
CA PHE A 204 -6.03 2.65 -3.94
C PHE A 204 -6.78 2.79 -2.62
N LEU A 205 -7.10 1.68 -1.94
CA LEU A 205 -7.85 1.70 -0.69
C LEU A 205 -7.10 2.48 0.38
N LEU A 206 -5.80 2.25 0.49
CA LEU A 206 -4.94 2.97 1.41
C LEU A 206 -4.88 4.48 1.10
N SER A 207 -4.81 4.87 -0.17
CA SER A 207 -4.87 6.29 -0.56
C SER A 207 -6.21 6.94 -0.23
N LYS A 208 -7.32 6.23 -0.40
CA LYS A 208 -8.66 6.72 -0.07
C LYS A 208 -8.87 6.82 1.44
N GLN A 209 -8.35 5.87 2.19
CA GLN A 209 -8.33 5.94 3.65
C GLN A 209 -7.50 7.14 4.13
N ALA A 210 -6.35 7.39 3.51
CA ALA A 210 -5.53 8.55 3.82
C ALA A 210 -6.24 9.87 3.51
N GLU A 211 -7.04 9.92 2.45
CA GLU A 211 -7.87 11.08 2.09
C GLU A 211 -8.98 11.33 3.14
N GLU A 212 -9.70 10.28 3.57
CA GLU A 212 -10.72 10.38 4.60
C GLU A 212 -10.12 10.76 5.97
N ILE A 213 -8.93 10.24 6.27
CA ILE A 213 -8.16 10.65 7.44
C ILE A 213 -7.71 12.10 7.29
N ARG A 214 -7.25 12.53 6.11
CA ARG A 214 -6.85 13.92 5.83
C ARG A 214 -8.00 14.90 6.06
N SER A 215 -9.23 14.54 5.68
CA SER A 215 -10.39 15.40 5.97
C SER A 215 -10.72 15.48 7.46
N ASN A 216 -10.20 14.56 8.28
CA ASN A 216 -10.55 14.41 9.70
C ASN A 216 -9.40 14.67 10.70
N LEU A 217 -8.13 14.79 10.27
CA LEU A 217 -6.96 14.89 11.17
C LEU A 217 -6.10 16.14 10.98
N ASP A 218 -5.46 16.53 12.08
CA ASP A 218 -4.42 17.56 12.16
C ASP A 218 -3.05 17.06 11.63
N SER A 219 -2.21 18.01 11.19
CA SER A 219 -1.00 17.78 10.33
C SER A 219 -0.01 16.68 10.74
N LYS A 220 0.07 16.33 12.03
CA LYS A 220 1.07 15.39 12.58
C LYS A 220 0.75 13.92 12.26
N GLY A 221 -0.52 13.52 12.37
CA GLY A 221 -0.96 12.14 12.06
C GLY A 221 -0.86 11.80 10.56
N TYR A 222 -0.99 12.81 9.71
CA TYR A 222 -0.79 12.69 8.26
C TYR A 222 0.65 12.30 7.90
N SER A 223 1.65 12.90 8.57
CA SER A 223 3.07 12.64 8.29
C SER A 223 3.48 11.20 8.56
N GLU A 224 2.85 10.55 9.55
CA GLU A 224 3.15 9.18 9.97
C GLU A 224 2.51 8.17 9.01
N LEU A 225 1.29 8.45 8.55
CA LEU A 225 0.58 7.62 7.58
C LEU A 225 1.24 7.69 6.18
N TYR A 226 1.69 8.87 5.76
CA TYR A 226 2.38 9.04 4.47
C TYR A 226 3.72 8.29 4.43
N LYS A 227 4.45 8.22 5.55
CA LYS A 227 5.63 7.36 5.69
C LYS A 227 5.27 5.89 5.46
N LEU A 228 4.18 5.39 6.04
CA LEU A 228 3.73 4.00 5.83
C LEU A 228 3.33 3.70 4.38
N LEU A 229 2.70 4.65 3.68
CA LEU A 229 2.28 4.50 2.28
C LEU A 229 3.46 4.52 1.30
N ASN A 230 4.45 5.36 1.55
CA ASN A 230 5.64 5.44 0.72
C ASN A 230 6.66 4.35 1.01
N PHE A 231 6.55 3.62 2.13
CA PHE A 231 7.53 2.61 2.52
C PHE A 231 7.69 1.48 1.49
N GLU A 232 6.66 1.10 0.73
CA GLU A 232 6.82 0.09 -0.33
C GLU A 232 7.47 0.63 -1.60
N ASP A 233 7.12 1.85 -2.03
CA ASP A 233 7.70 2.50 -3.21
C ASP A 233 9.13 2.99 -2.92
N GLU A 234 9.43 3.45 -1.70
CA GLU A 234 10.78 3.86 -1.24
C GLU A 234 11.68 2.64 -1.00
N LYS A 235 11.20 1.56 -0.40
CA LYS A 235 12.00 0.34 -0.21
C LYS A 235 12.42 -0.29 -1.54
N ARG A 236 11.57 -0.24 -2.58
CA ARG A 236 11.96 -0.64 -3.94
C ARG A 236 12.93 0.35 -4.62
N ARG A 237 12.98 1.61 -4.17
CA ARG A 237 13.85 2.66 -4.71
C ARG A 237 15.24 2.67 -4.05
N GLU A 238 15.33 2.35 -2.76
CA GLU A 238 16.60 2.29 -2.02
C GLU A 238 17.45 1.06 -2.39
N ASP A 239 16.82 -0.06 -2.73
CA ASP A 239 17.55 -1.29 -3.07
C ASP A 239 18.09 -1.35 -4.51
N ASP A 240 17.77 -0.38 -5.38
CA ASP A 240 18.31 -0.33 -6.74
C ASP A 240 19.81 0.03 -6.70
N ILE A 241 20.66 -1.00 -6.72
CA ILE A 241 22.15 -0.91 -6.81
C ILE A 241 22.58 0.08 -7.91
N ASN A 242 21.85 0.11 -9.01
CA ASN A 242 22.11 1.01 -10.14
C ASN A 242 21.95 2.50 -9.78
N ILE A 243 20.98 2.87 -8.92
CA ILE A 243 20.81 4.27 -8.47
C ILE A 243 22.00 4.67 -7.61
N ARG A 244 22.42 3.79 -6.70
CA ARG A 244 23.62 4.00 -5.88
C ARG A 244 24.86 4.16 -6.76
N MET A 245 25.03 3.32 -7.77
CA MET A 245 26.14 3.40 -8.71
C MET A 245 26.15 4.71 -9.51
N VAL A 246 25.01 5.17 -10.03
CA VAL A 246 24.91 6.47 -10.73
C VAL A 246 25.27 7.63 -9.81
N ASN A 247 24.84 7.59 -8.54
CA ASN A 247 25.19 8.61 -7.55
C ASN A 247 26.68 8.61 -7.22
N TYR A 248 27.31 7.43 -7.06
CA TYR A 248 28.76 7.35 -6.87
C TYR A 248 29.52 7.86 -8.09
N LEU A 249 29.12 7.51 -9.31
CA LEU A 249 29.74 8.02 -10.54
C LEU A 249 29.62 9.55 -10.65
N ALA A 250 28.47 10.12 -10.26
CA ALA A 250 28.29 11.57 -10.22
C ALA A 250 29.23 12.24 -9.20
N PHE A 251 29.36 11.65 -8.00
CA PHE A 251 30.28 12.14 -6.96
C PHE A 251 31.75 12.08 -7.42
N PHE A 252 32.21 10.94 -7.93
CA PHE A 252 33.57 10.78 -8.44
C PHE A 252 33.86 11.70 -9.63
N SER A 253 32.87 11.92 -10.48
CA SER A 253 32.96 12.87 -11.60
C SER A 253 33.22 14.30 -11.10
N TRP A 254 32.52 14.77 -10.06
CA TRP A 254 32.84 16.07 -9.46
C TRP A 254 34.24 16.12 -8.85
N PHE A 255 34.67 15.04 -8.18
CA PHE A 255 36.00 14.97 -7.60
C PHE A 255 37.11 15.08 -8.66
N ILE A 256 37.01 14.34 -9.77
CA ILE A 256 37.97 14.44 -10.89
C ILE A 256 37.94 15.84 -11.50
N PHE A 257 36.75 16.45 -11.63
CA PHE A 257 36.62 17.82 -12.11
C PHE A 257 37.42 18.83 -11.26
N PHE A 258 37.35 18.73 -9.93
CA PHE A 258 38.17 19.59 -9.06
C PHE A 258 39.66 19.37 -9.25
N ILE A 259 40.11 18.12 -9.44
CA ILE A 259 41.52 17.82 -9.72
C ILE A 259 41.96 18.46 -11.05
N ILE A 260 41.12 18.39 -12.09
CA ILE A 260 41.40 19.05 -13.39
C ILE A 260 41.61 20.55 -13.17
N LEU A 261 40.76 21.21 -12.38
CA LEU A 261 40.92 22.64 -12.07
C LEU A 261 42.23 22.93 -11.33
N LEU A 262 42.63 22.10 -10.36
CA LEU A 262 43.90 22.28 -9.65
C LEU A 262 45.11 22.21 -10.60
N PHE A 263 45.14 21.24 -11.51
CA PHE A 263 46.20 21.14 -12.51
C PHE A 263 46.18 22.30 -13.50
N PHE A 264 45.01 22.78 -13.88
CA PHE A 264 44.88 23.96 -14.73
C PHE A 264 45.44 25.22 -14.06
N PHE A 265 45.08 25.48 -12.79
CA PHE A 265 45.63 26.61 -12.05
C PHE A 265 47.14 26.49 -11.84
N LYS A 266 47.63 25.28 -11.59
CA LYS A 266 49.07 25.00 -11.51
C LYS A 266 49.79 25.21 -12.84
N ALA A 267 49.11 24.96 -13.96
CA ALA A 267 49.70 25.11 -15.29
C ALA A 267 49.80 26.55 -15.77
N ARG A 268 48.94 27.44 -15.25
CA ARG A 268 48.86 28.84 -15.67
C ARG A 268 50.20 29.56 -15.42
N PRO A 269 50.70 30.36 -16.39
CA PRO A 269 51.87 31.20 -16.16
C PRO A 269 51.60 32.17 -15.03
N LYS A 270 52.64 32.44 -14.22
CA LYS A 270 52.53 33.39 -13.11
C LYS A 270 52.46 34.80 -13.70
N ILE A 271 51.37 35.50 -13.43
CA ILE A 271 51.25 36.91 -13.81
C ILE A 271 52.24 37.69 -12.94
N PRO A 272 53.16 38.47 -13.53
CA PRO A 272 54.12 39.21 -12.74
C PRO A 272 53.40 40.27 -11.91
N TYR A 273 53.73 40.36 -10.62
CA TYR A 273 53.25 41.44 -9.78
C TYR A 273 53.98 42.75 -10.13
N GLY A 274 53.36 43.91 -9.92
CA GLY A 274 53.96 45.21 -10.29
C GLY A 274 55.36 45.45 -9.73
N VAL A 275 55.64 44.95 -8.52
CA VAL A 275 56.97 44.99 -7.90
C VAL A 275 57.99 44.14 -8.66
N GLN A 276 57.58 42.98 -9.19
CA GLN A 276 58.48 42.10 -9.95
C GLN A 276 58.85 42.69 -11.31
N LEU A 277 57.89 43.40 -11.93
CA LEU A 277 58.14 44.21 -13.13
C LEU A 277 59.12 45.34 -12.84
N PHE A 278 58.96 46.03 -11.71
CA PHE A 278 59.85 47.12 -11.30
C PHE A 278 61.32 46.66 -11.13
N PHE A 279 61.53 45.47 -10.56
CA PHE A 279 62.86 44.91 -10.33
C PHE A 279 63.41 44.04 -11.47
N ASN A 280 62.71 43.99 -12.62
CA ASN A 280 63.11 43.18 -13.78
C ASN A 280 63.44 41.71 -13.43
N MET A 281 62.68 41.13 -12.48
CA MET A 281 62.90 39.74 -12.06
C MET A 281 62.37 38.77 -13.11
N TYR A 282 63.12 37.71 -13.41
CA TYR A 282 62.70 36.68 -14.36
C TYR A 282 61.50 35.90 -13.81
N TYR A 283 60.38 35.92 -14.53
CA TYR A 283 59.19 35.14 -14.19
C TYR A 283 58.91 34.11 -15.29
N GLY A 284 58.47 32.92 -14.88
CA GLY A 284 58.03 31.88 -15.81
C GLY A 284 56.77 32.34 -16.55
N SER A 285 56.93 32.87 -17.76
CA SER A 285 55.85 33.29 -18.65
C SER A 285 55.24 32.14 -19.46
N VAL A 286 55.84 30.95 -19.37
CA VAL A 286 55.43 29.78 -20.13
C VAL A 286 54.50 28.90 -19.28
N TRP A 287 53.47 28.36 -19.91
CA TRP A 287 52.60 27.37 -19.30
C TRP A 287 53.37 26.10 -18.94
N ASN A 288 53.05 25.47 -17.80
CA ASN A 288 53.64 24.18 -17.45
C ASN A 288 52.99 23.06 -18.28
N LEU A 289 53.68 22.64 -19.35
CA LEU A 289 53.20 21.65 -20.32
C LEU A 289 52.85 20.30 -19.67
N THR A 290 53.64 19.86 -18.67
CA THR A 290 53.37 18.62 -17.92
C THR A 290 52.02 18.68 -17.21
N SER A 291 51.71 19.80 -16.55
CA SER A 291 50.45 19.98 -15.82
C SER A 291 49.26 20.08 -16.78
N LEU A 292 49.43 20.73 -17.94
CA LEU A 292 48.43 20.77 -19.01
C LEU A 292 48.13 19.38 -19.59
N ASN A 293 49.16 18.58 -19.87
CA ASN A 293 48.98 17.21 -20.39
C ASN A 293 48.26 16.31 -19.38
N ILE A 294 48.57 16.44 -18.08
CA ILE A 294 47.84 15.73 -17.03
C ILE A 294 46.37 16.17 -17.00
N ALA A 295 46.09 17.47 -17.06
CA ALA A 295 44.72 17.98 -17.10
C ALA A 295 43.95 17.49 -18.34
N LEU A 296 44.61 17.41 -19.50
CA LEU A 296 44.04 16.86 -20.73
C LEU A 296 43.68 15.37 -20.56
N VAL A 297 44.58 14.54 -20.07
CA VAL A 297 44.32 13.11 -19.84
C VAL A 297 43.16 12.92 -18.85
N LEU A 298 43.14 13.70 -17.77
CA LEU A 298 42.04 13.66 -16.79
C LEU A 298 40.70 14.10 -17.40
N SER A 299 40.69 15.06 -18.33
CA SER A 299 39.47 15.48 -19.03
C SER A 299 38.88 14.37 -19.91
N ILE A 300 39.74 13.57 -20.56
CA ILE A 300 39.32 12.39 -21.34
C ILE A 300 38.74 11.32 -20.40
N LEU A 301 39.42 11.05 -19.29
CA LEU A 301 38.93 10.09 -18.28
C LEU A 301 37.57 10.51 -17.72
N GLN A 302 37.40 11.81 -17.43
CA GLN A 302 36.14 12.39 -16.97
C GLN A 302 35.02 12.22 -17.99
N PHE A 303 35.31 12.47 -19.28
CA PHE A 303 34.37 12.23 -20.37
C PHE A 303 33.92 10.77 -20.42
N SER A 304 34.86 9.82 -20.36
CA SER A 304 34.55 8.39 -20.34
C SER A 304 33.70 7.98 -19.12
N LEU A 305 34.01 8.49 -17.93
CA LEU A 305 33.30 8.19 -16.70
C LEU A 305 31.84 8.69 -16.74
N THR A 306 31.64 9.93 -17.21
CA THR A 306 30.31 10.54 -17.34
C THR A 306 29.47 9.89 -18.43
N ALA A 307 30.08 9.56 -19.57
CA ALA A 307 29.42 8.79 -20.64
C ALA A 307 28.97 7.41 -20.14
N TYR A 308 29.83 6.70 -19.40
CA TYR A 308 29.47 5.41 -18.80
C TYR A 308 28.33 5.53 -17.77
N GLY A 309 28.38 6.53 -16.89
CA GLY A 309 27.30 6.78 -15.93
C GLY A 309 25.96 7.12 -16.59
N LEU A 310 25.97 7.87 -17.69
CA LEU A 310 24.78 8.14 -18.48
C LEU A 310 24.26 6.91 -19.23
N SER A 311 25.16 6.03 -19.69
CA SER A 311 24.79 4.74 -20.30
C SER A 311 24.07 3.84 -19.29
N ILE A 312 24.59 3.70 -18.06
CA ILE A 312 23.88 2.97 -17.00
C ILE A 312 22.51 3.60 -16.75
N ASN A 313 22.43 4.93 -16.68
CA ASN A 313 21.19 5.63 -16.46
C ASN A 313 20.17 5.41 -17.61
N SER A 314 20.62 5.38 -18.86
CA SER A 314 19.75 5.16 -20.03
C SER A 314 19.18 3.74 -20.08
N THR A 315 19.95 2.72 -19.68
CA THR A 315 19.43 1.34 -19.60
C THR A 315 18.23 1.20 -18.66
N ARG A 316 18.08 2.13 -17.70
CA ARG A 316 17.01 2.14 -16.70
C ARG A 316 15.73 2.86 -17.18
N MET A 317 15.77 3.67 -18.23
CA MET A 317 14.66 4.55 -18.67
C MET A 317 13.39 3.85 -19.18
N LYS A 318 13.18 2.58 -18.86
CA LYS A 318 11.94 1.84 -19.17
C LYS A 318 10.75 2.27 -18.30
N ARG A 319 10.95 3.07 -17.24
CA ARG A 319 9.87 3.54 -16.34
C ARG A 319 9.55 5.03 -16.57
N ALA A 320 8.26 5.38 -16.56
CA ALA A 320 7.78 6.75 -16.78
C ALA A 320 8.26 7.79 -15.74
N SER A 321 8.76 7.35 -14.59
CA SER A 321 9.25 8.22 -13.51
C SER A 321 10.76 8.49 -13.54
N ASP A 322 11.51 7.81 -14.38
CA ASP A 322 12.98 7.90 -14.38
C ASP A 322 13.46 9.14 -15.15
N ARG A 323 14.46 9.83 -14.58
CA ARG A 323 15.04 11.06 -15.12
C ARG A 323 16.55 10.93 -15.21
N TYR A 324 17.16 11.53 -16.23
CA TYR A 324 18.62 11.61 -16.31
C TYR A 324 19.21 12.39 -15.14
N SER A 325 20.41 12.00 -14.71
CA SER A 325 21.17 12.74 -13.70
C SER A 325 21.71 14.01 -14.33
N ILE A 326 21.16 15.15 -13.90
CA ILE A 326 21.56 16.49 -14.37
C ILE A 326 23.06 16.71 -14.13
N SER A 327 23.60 16.23 -13.00
CA SER A 327 25.02 16.36 -12.66
C SER A 327 25.93 15.68 -13.68
N LEU A 328 25.59 14.48 -14.15
CA LEU A 328 26.39 13.77 -15.16
C LEU A 328 26.33 14.47 -16.52
N ILE A 329 25.19 15.04 -16.89
CA ILE A 329 25.04 15.82 -18.13
C ILE A 329 25.93 17.07 -18.08
N ILE A 330 25.89 17.83 -16.98
CA ILE A 330 26.72 19.03 -16.81
C ILE A 330 28.21 18.66 -16.89
N ASN A 331 28.63 17.61 -16.19
CA ASN A 331 30.04 17.19 -16.19
C ASN A 331 30.50 16.66 -17.55
N LEU A 332 29.62 16.01 -18.33
CA LEU A 332 29.92 15.61 -19.70
C LEU A 332 30.20 16.85 -20.57
N ILE A 333 29.34 17.86 -20.52
CA ILE A 333 29.53 19.11 -21.29
C ILE A 333 30.83 19.81 -20.88
N LEU A 334 31.08 19.95 -19.57
CA LEU A 334 32.31 20.55 -19.06
C LEU A 334 33.55 19.78 -19.53
N SER A 335 33.54 18.45 -19.51
CA SER A 335 34.67 17.64 -19.94
C SER A 335 35.04 17.88 -21.42
N ILE A 336 34.05 18.04 -22.30
CA ILE A 336 34.26 18.36 -23.72
C ILE A 336 34.87 19.76 -23.87
N VAL A 337 34.33 20.75 -23.15
CA VAL A 337 34.84 22.13 -23.19
C VAL A 337 36.31 22.19 -22.75
N PHE A 338 36.65 21.56 -21.62
CA PHE A 338 38.02 21.53 -21.12
C PHE A 338 38.97 20.78 -22.06
N PHE A 339 38.53 19.65 -22.63
CA PHE A 339 39.30 18.92 -23.62
C PHE A 339 39.69 19.80 -24.82
N ILE A 340 38.74 20.57 -25.37
CA ILE A 340 38.98 21.48 -26.49
C ILE A 340 39.95 22.59 -26.06
N ILE A 341 39.71 23.25 -24.93
CA ILE A 341 40.54 24.35 -24.44
C ILE A 341 41.99 23.89 -24.25
N TYR A 342 42.21 22.76 -23.59
CA TYR A 342 43.56 22.25 -23.33
C TYR A 342 44.26 21.83 -24.62
N SER A 343 43.56 21.19 -25.55
CA SER A 343 44.11 20.80 -26.85
C SER A 343 44.58 22.01 -27.65
N VAL A 344 43.80 23.11 -27.64
CA VAL A 344 44.16 24.36 -28.32
C VAL A 344 45.37 25.02 -27.64
N ILE A 345 45.36 25.15 -26.31
CA ILE A 345 46.48 25.75 -25.57
C ILE A 345 47.79 24.99 -25.82
N ILE A 346 47.76 23.65 -25.73
CA ILE A 346 48.94 22.82 -25.95
C ILE A 346 49.49 23.02 -27.37
N ARG A 347 48.62 23.07 -28.38
CA ARG A 347 49.00 23.30 -29.77
C ARG A 347 49.58 24.68 -30.04
N ILE A 348 49.19 25.70 -29.27
CA ILE A 348 49.75 27.06 -29.39
C ILE A 348 51.14 27.16 -28.75
N ILE A 349 51.41 26.35 -27.72
CA ILE A 349 52.69 26.35 -26.99
C ILE A 349 53.78 25.56 -27.74
N GLN A 350 53.38 24.49 -28.43
CA GLN A 350 54.27 23.70 -29.31
C GLN A 350 54.55 24.44 -30.61
#